data_AF-F3KP39-F1
#
_entry.id   AF-F3KP39-F1
#
_cell.length_a   1.000
_cell.length_b   1.000
_cell.length_c   1.000
_cell.angle_alpha   90.00
_cell.angle_beta   90.00
_cell.angle_gamma   90.00
#
_symmetry.space_group_name_H-M   'P 1'
#
loop_
_entity.id
_entity.type
_entity.pdbx_description
1 polymer ?
#
loop_
_entity_poly.entity_id
_entity_poly.type
_entity_poly.pdbx_seq_one_letter_code
_entity_poly.pdbx_strand_id
1 'polypeptide(L)'
;MITVSKLLSQGQGLAKVLVQRAPTIELDWDVRQKSRFAATDSSGRELGVFLPRGTVVRGGDVLVAEDGSLIRVVAAPQPVLRITACTEHGSPFDLTRAAYHLGNRHVPIELRPDHLKIEPDHVLADMLRAMHLIVTEQQDAFEPEGGAYAQGHGGHGHDHGHSHDHDHGHDDHHGHDHGHAHTHAPGQESHSHAGHAHDDHDHDHGHAHHHKH
;
A
#
# COMPACT_ATOMS: atom_id res chain seq x y z
N MET A 1 -2.47 30.63 7.77
CA MET A 1 -2.10 29.33 7.16
C MET A 1 -1.34 29.52 5.85
N ILE A 2 -0.13 28.97 5.73
CA ILE A 2 0.65 28.95 4.48
C ILE A 2 0.45 27.62 3.72
N THR A 3 0.50 27.64 2.39
CA THR A 3 0.38 26.44 1.56
C THR A 3 1.72 25.72 1.41
N VAL A 4 1.69 24.38 1.51
CA VAL A 4 2.82 23.48 1.24
C VAL A 4 2.38 22.49 0.16
N SER A 5 3.08 22.48 -0.98
CA SER A 5 2.69 21.63 -2.13
C SER A 5 3.83 20.76 -2.66
N LYS A 6 5.02 20.86 -2.07
CA LYS A 6 6.21 20.11 -2.50
C LYS A 6 6.86 19.41 -1.33
N LEU A 7 7.33 18.19 -1.60
CA LEU A 7 8.09 17.36 -0.67
C LEU A 7 9.42 16.99 -1.31
N LEU A 8 10.50 17.08 -0.54
CA LEU A 8 11.84 16.63 -0.88
C LEU A 8 12.16 15.43 0.00
N SER A 9 12.25 14.25 -0.61
CA SER A 9 12.54 13.00 0.10
C SER A 9 13.86 13.12 0.83
N GLN A 10 13.85 12.92 2.15
CA GLN A 10 15.03 13.00 3.02
C GLN A 10 15.88 14.29 2.84
N GLY A 11 15.27 15.39 2.38
CA GLY A 11 15.97 16.64 2.09
C GLY A 11 16.99 16.54 0.93
N GLN A 12 16.80 15.63 -0.01
CA GLN A 12 17.69 15.47 -1.17
C GLN A 12 17.94 16.81 -1.88
N GLY A 13 19.21 17.07 -2.19
CA GLY A 13 19.67 18.29 -2.84
C GLY A 13 19.87 19.48 -1.89
N LEU A 14 19.52 19.38 -0.60
CA LEU A 14 19.73 20.44 0.37
C LEU A 14 21.02 20.23 1.18
N ALA A 15 21.68 21.33 1.52
CA ALA A 15 22.78 21.28 2.48
C ALA A 15 22.25 20.85 3.87
N LYS A 16 22.95 19.93 4.54
CA LYS A 16 22.55 19.40 5.87
C LYS A 16 22.19 20.48 6.89
N VAL A 17 22.93 21.60 6.89
CA VAL A 17 22.69 22.73 7.81
C VAL A 17 21.33 23.38 7.59
N LEU A 18 20.83 23.44 6.35
CA LEU A 18 19.49 23.98 6.05
C LEU A 18 18.41 23.06 6.63
N VAL A 19 18.56 21.75 6.44
CA VAL A 19 17.62 20.74 6.95
C VAL A 19 17.59 20.73 8.48
N GLN A 20 18.75 20.86 9.13
CA GLN A 20 18.86 20.85 10.59
C GLN A 20 18.30 22.11 11.27
N ARG A 21 18.31 23.26 10.59
CA ARG A 21 17.81 24.54 11.13
C ARG A 21 16.35 24.83 10.76
N ALA A 22 15.79 24.06 9.83
CA ALA A 22 14.39 24.17 9.46
C ALA A 22 13.47 23.90 10.66
N PRO A 23 12.36 24.65 10.82
CA PRO A 23 11.26 24.26 11.70
C PRO A 23 10.84 22.82 11.46
N THR A 24 10.37 22.15 12.50
CA THR A 24 9.94 20.76 12.42
C THR A 24 8.44 20.63 12.51
N ILE A 25 7.92 19.54 11.97
CA ILE A 25 6.54 19.12 12.17
C ILE A 25 6.53 17.66 12.61
N GLU A 26 5.89 17.37 13.72
CA GLU A 26 5.73 16.00 14.23
C GLU A 26 4.40 15.45 13.76
N LEU A 27 4.45 14.36 13.00
CA LEU A 27 3.27 13.74 12.40
C LEU A 27 3.26 12.25 12.70
N ASP A 28 2.14 11.77 13.22
CA ASP A 28 1.88 10.33 13.32
C ASP A 28 1.70 9.70 11.93
N TRP A 29 1.61 8.38 11.89
CA TRP A 29 1.44 7.63 10.66
C TRP A 29 0.12 7.93 9.94
N ASP A 30 -0.98 8.05 10.68
CA ASP A 30 -2.31 8.35 10.14
C ASP A 30 -2.37 9.66 9.35
N VAL A 31 -1.64 10.68 9.81
CA VAL A 31 -1.53 11.95 9.08
C VAL A 31 -0.56 11.81 7.92
N ARG A 32 0.58 11.13 8.09
CA ARG A 32 1.61 10.99 7.06
C ARG A 32 1.19 10.20 5.83
N GLN A 33 0.17 9.36 5.95
CA GLN A 33 -0.45 8.68 4.80
C GLN A 33 -1.38 9.59 3.97
N LYS A 34 -1.78 10.75 4.50
CA LYS A 34 -2.72 11.66 3.82
C LYS A 34 -1.97 12.60 2.89
N SER A 35 -2.51 12.77 1.68
CA SER A 35 -2.03 13.78 0.73
C SER A 35 -2.45 15.21 1.08
N ARG A 36 -3.47 15.37 1.93
CA ARG A 36 -4.00 16.68 2.33
C ARG A 36 -4.28 16.71 3.82
N PHE A 37 -3.67 17.65 4.53
CA PHE A 37 -3.87 17.83 5.96
C PHE A 37 -3.44 19.23 6.41
N ALA A 38 -3.99 19.68 7.53
CA ALA A 38 -3.52 20.87 8.22
C ALA A 38 -2.58 20.46 9.36
N ALA A 39 -1.61 21.30 9.66
CA ALA A 39 -0.69 21.07 10.77
C ALA A 39 -0.04 22.38 11.24
N THR A 40 0.66 22.34 12.38
CA THR A 40 1.39 23.49 12.93
C THR A 40 2.85 23.10 13.11
N ASP A 41 3.78 23.92 12.63
CA ASP A 41 5.20 23.66 12.80
C ASP A 41 5.71 24.06 14.20
N SER A 42 6.97 23.73 14.49
CA SER A 42 7.65 24.02 15.75
C SER A 42 7.84 25.51 16.05
N SER A 43 7.60 26.39 15.06
CA SER A 43 7.60 27.84 15.26
C SER A 43 6.21 28.41 15.54
N GLY A 44 5.18 27.56 15.59
CA GLY A 44 3.79 27.96 15.79
C GLY A 44 3.08 28.40 14.51
N ARG A 45 3.66 28.13 13.33
CA ARG A 45 3.08 28.53 12.05
C ARG A 45 2.11 27.46 11.55
N GLU A 46 0.91 27.89 11.18
CA GLU A 46 -0.09 27.02 10.55
C GLU A 46 0.24 26.72 9.08
N LEU A 47 0.18 25.45 8.71
CA LEU A 47 0.45 24.91 7.39
C LEU A 47 -0.79 24.20 6.83
N GLY A 48 -1.07 24.41 5.54
CA GLY A 48 -1.98 23.59 4.75
C GLY A 48 -1.17 22.77 3.74
N VAL A 49 -1.10 21.46 3.94
CA VAL A 49 -0.31 20.55 3.09
C VAL A 49 -1.20 19.96 1.99
N PHE A 50 -0.74 20.04 0.74
CA PHE A 50 -1.43 19.56 -0.46
C PHE A 50 -0.44 18.87 -1.41
N LEU A 51 -0.20 17.59 -1.16
CA LEU A 51 0.70 16.75 -1.95
C LEU A 51 -0.07 15.99 -3.05
N PRO A 52 0.63 15.44 -4.06
CA PRO A 52 0.04 14.49 -4.99
C PRO A 52 -0.65 13.34 -4.26
N ARG A 53 -1.71 12.78 -4.89
CA ARG A 53 -2.39 11.61 -4.33
C ARG A 53 -1.41 10.44 -4.25
N GLY A 54 -1.50 9.66 -3.18
CA GLY A 54 -0.61 8.53 -2.94
C GLY A 54 0.77 8.90 -2.39
N THR A 55 1.10 10.19 -2.21
CA THR A 55 2.31 10.59 -1.51
C THR A 55 2.21 10.21 -0.03
N VAL A 56 3.17 9.40 0.42
CA VAL A 56 3.39 9.07 1.83
C VAL A 56 4.55 9.90 2.33
N VAL A 57 4.34 10.61 3.43
CA VAL A 57 5.36 11.45 4.07
C VAL A 57 6.19 10.60 5.04
N ARG A 58 7.51 10.64 4.95
CA ARG A 58 8.42 9.91 5.83
C ARG A 58 9.12 10.84 6.81
N GLY A 59 9.49 10.32 7.97
CA GLY A 59 10.39 11.01 8.89
C GLY A 59 11.70 11.35 8.19
N GLY A 60 12.16 12.60 8.32
CA GLY A 60 13.34 13.13 7.62
C GLY A 60 13.04 13.81 6.29
N ASP A 61 11.84 13.66 5.72
CA ASP A 61 11.43 14.41 4.53
C ASP A 61 11.35 15.91 4.83
N VAL A 62 11.49 16.72 3.77
CA VAL A 62 11.42 18.17 3.89
C VAL A 62 10.27 18.68 3.03
N LEU A 63 9.27 19.24 3.69
CA LEU A 63 8.17 19.98 3.08
C LEU A 63 8.66 21.38 2.69
N VAL A 64 8.25 21.84 1.51
CA VAL A 64 8.59 23.18 1.00
C VAL A 64 7.31 23.98 0.86
N ALA A 65 7.22 25.07 1.60
CA ALA A 65 6.11 25.99 1.56
C ALA A 65 6.21 26.95 0.36
N GLU A 66 5.11 27.62 0.01
CA GLU A 66 5.04 28.53 -1.13
C GLU A 66 5.99 29.74 -1.03
N ASP A 67 6.39 30.13 0.18
CA ASP A 67 7.38 31.18 0.44
C ASP A 67 8.83 30.68 0.40
N GLY A 68 9.03 29.40 0.06
CA GLY A 68 10.35 28.75 0.01
C GLY A 68 10.87 28.29 1.37
N SER A 69 10.11 28.48 2.46
CA SER A 69 10.52 27.94 3.76
C SER A 69 10.52 26.42 3.76
N LEU A 70 11.47 25.85 4.49
CA LEU A 70 11.67 24.42 4.63
C LEU A 70 11.10 23.99 5.98
N ILE A 71 10.35 22.90 5.99
CA ILE A 71 9.80 22.30 7.20
C ILE A 71 10.20 20.83 7.20
N ARG A 72 10.97 20.41 8.21
CA ARG A 72 11.44 19.03 8.34
C ARG A 72 10.39 18.18 9.05
N VAL A 73 10.04 17.05 8.46
CA VAL A 73 9.11 16.10 9.04
C VAL A 73 9.82 15.21 10.04
N VAL A 74 9.20 15.03 11.19
CA VAL A 74 9.60 14.07 12.22
C VAL A 74 8.46 13.08 12.38
N ALA A 75 8.75 11.79 12.33
CA ALA A 75 7.76 10.76 12.67
C ALA A 75 7.48 10.86 14.17
N ALA A 76 6.27 11.26 14.53
CA ALA A 76 5.87 11.42 15.92
C ALA A 76 5.82 10.05 16.61
N PRO A 77 6.22 9.95 17.89
CA PRO A 77 5.95 8.77 18.70
C PRO A 77 4.44 8.53 18.83
N GLN A 78 3.99 7.33 18.49
CA GLN A 78 2.59 6.91 18.59
C GLN A 78 2.49 5.53 19.27
N PRO A 79 1.30 5.13 19.74
CA PRO A 79 1.08 3.79 20.25
C PRO A 79 1.39 2.75 19.17
N VAL A 80 2.25 1.79 19.49
CA VAL A 80 2.57 0.63 18.64
C VAL A 80 2.72 -0.62 19.49
N LEU A 81 2.54 -1.77 18.86
CA LEU A 81 2.99 -3.06 19.38
C LEU A 81 4.38 -3.33 18.84
N ARG A 82 5.36 -3.50 19.73
CA ARG A 82 6.70 -4.00 19.40
C ARG A 82 6.71 -5.51 19.58
N ILE A 83 7.11 -6.23 18.53
CA ILE A 83 7.15 -7.69 18.50
C ILE A 83 8.59 -8.13 18.39
N THR A 84 9.02 -8.98 19.32
CA THR A 84 10.39 -9.54 19.37
C THR A 84 10.35 -11.06 19.49
N ALA A 85 11.41 -11.72 19.02
CA ALA A 85 11.55 -13.15 19.19
C ALA A 85 11.73 -13.50 20.68
N CYS A 86 11.05 -14.55 21.15
CA CYS A 86 11.31 -15.10 22.47
C CYS A 86 12.60 -15.91 22.43
N THR A 87 13.57 -15.56 23.28
CA THR A 87 14.87 -16.26 23.37
C THR A 87 14.78 -17.63 24.03
N GLU A 88 13.70 -17.92 24.74
CA GLU A 88 13.51 -19.20 25.47
C GLU A 88 12.72 -20.23 24.65
N HIS A 89 11.68 -19.79 23.95
CA HIS A 89 10.72 -20.69 23.29
C HIS A 89 10.80 -20.67 21.76
N GLY A 90 11.48 -19.67 21.18
CA GLY A 90 11.46 -19.42 19.74
C GLY A 90 12.83 -19.11 19.17
N SER A 91 12.83 -18.71 17.91
CA SER A 91 14.01 -18.33 17.13
C SER A 91 13.80 -16.97 16.46
N PRO A 92 14.86 -16.26 16.06
CA PRO A 92 14.73 -15.05 15.26
C PRO A 92 13.91 -15.24 13.98
N PHE A 93 13.88 -16.46 13.41
CA PHE A 93 13.11 -16.78 12.21
C PHE A 93 11.58 -16.70 12.44
N ASP A 94 11.11 -16.76 13.68
CA ASP A 94 9.68 -16.63 13.97
C ASP A 94 9.18 -15.20 13.72
N LEU A 95 10.05 -14.19 13.75
CA LEU A 95 9.72 -12.84 13.27
C LEU A 95 9.45 -12.84 11.76
N THR A 96 10.21 -13.60 10.98
CA THR A 96 9.96 -13.74 9.53
C THR A 96 8.61 -14.41 9.27
N ARG A 97 8.27 -15.46 10.03
CA ARG A 97 6.95 -16.11 9.95
C ARG A 97 5.82 -15.16 10.34
N ALA A 98 6.01 -14.36 11.39
CA ALA A 98 5.03 -13.36 11.79
C ALA A 98 4.84 -12.28 10.72
N ALA A 99 5.92 -11.75 10.14
CA ALA A 99 5.86 -10.80 9.04
C ALA A 99 5.10 -11.37 7.83
N TYR A 100 5.32 -12.65 7.49
CA TYR A 100 4.55 -13.35 6.46
C TYR A 100 3.04 -13.38 6.77
N HIS A 101 2.67 -13.76 7.99
CA HIS A 101 1.27 -13.83 8.40
C HIS A 101 0.60 -12.45 8.48
N LEU A 102 1.31 -11.42 8.95
CA LEU A 102 0.81 -10.04 8.99
C LEU A 102 0.65 -9.47 7.58
N GLY A 103 1.62 -9.75 6.68
CA GLY A 103 1.55 -9.37 5.28
C GLY A 103 0.35 -9.98 4.55
N ASN A 104 0.06 -11.27 4.78
CA ASN A 104 -1.13 -11.94 4.23
C ASN A 104 -2.47 -11.33 4.70
N ARG A 105 -2.44 -10.54 5.78
CA ARG A 105 -3.59 -9.81 6.32
C ARG A 105 -3.59 -8.34 5.92
N HIS A 106 -2.65 -7.92 5.08
CA HIS A 106 -2.45 -6.52 4.66
C HIS A 106 -2.25 -5.55 5.84
N VAL A 107 -1.65 -6.01 6.94
CA VAL A 107 -1.37 -5.18 8.10
C VAL A 107 -0.18 -4.28 7.80
N PRO A 108 -0.28 -2.94 7.99
CA PRO A 108 0.88 -2.05 7.96
C PRO A 108 1.91 -2.51 8.99
N ILE A 109 3.14 -2.76 8.53
CA ILE A 109 4.19 -3.35 9.36
C ILE A 109 5.52 -2.64 9.12
N GLU A 110 6.19 -2.22 10.19
CA GLU A 110 7.59 -1.82 10.13
C GLU A 110 8.46 -3.05 10.40
N LEU A 111 9.41 -3.29 9.49
CA LEU A 111 10.33 -4.42 9.55
C LEU A 111 11.69 -3.95 10.08
N ARG A 112 12.19 -4.59 11.13
CA ARG A 112 13.57 -4.47 11.58
C ARG A 112 14.17 -5.86 11.77
N PRO A 113 15.50 -6.01 11.71
CA PRO A 113 16.14 -7.32 11.87
C PRO A 113 15.85 -8.01 13.21
N ASP A 114 15.61 -7.24 14.26
CA ASP A 114 15.44 -7.71 15.64
C ASP A 114 13.99 -7.58 16.16
N HIS A 115 13.13 -6.85 15.45
CA HIS A 115 11.75 -6.63 15.87
C HIS A 115 10.82 -6.22 14.72
N LEU A 116 9.53 -6.33 14.97
CA LEU A 116 8.48 -5.78 14.11
C LEU A 116 7.73 -4.70 14.90
N LYS A 117 7.14 -3.74 14.20
CA LYS A 117 6.10 -2.87 14.77
C LYS A 117 4.83 -2.93 13.94
N ILE A 118 3.69 -2.91 14.63
CA ILE A 118 2.36 -2.73 14.05
C ILE A 118 1.56 -1.77 14.94
N GLU A 119 0.45 -1.26 14.42
CA GLU A 119 -0.50 -0.50 15.23
C GLU A 119 -1.20 -1.40 16.26
N PRO A 120 -1.72 -0.84 17.37
CA PRO A 120 -2.39 -1.63 18.40
C PRO A 120 -3.62 -2.36 17.89
N ASP A 121 -3.53 -3.70 17.87
CA ASP A 121 -4.64 -4.60 17.57
C ASP A 121 -4.53 -5.83 18.49
N HIS A 122 -5.56 -6.03 19.33
CA HIS A 122 -5.58 -7.11 20.31
C HIS A 122 -5.69 -8.50 19.67
N VAL A 123 -6.40 -8.63 18.54
CA VAL A 123 -6.55 -9.91 17.82
C VAL A 123 -5.22 -10.32 17.22
N LEU A 124 -4.50 -9.37 16.61
CA LEU A 124 -3.16 -9.63 16.08
C LEU A 124 -2.17 -9.89 17.22
N ALA A 125 -2.25 -9.16 18.33
CA ALA A 125 -1.41 -9.39 19.50
C ALA A 125 -1.55 -10.83 20.03
N ASP A 126 -2.78 -11.33 20.14
CA ASP A 126 -3.05 -12.69 20.63
C ASP A 126 -2.55 -13.76 19.66
N MET A 127 -2.73 -13.55 18.35
CA MET A 127 -2.14 -14.40 17.31
C MET A 127 -0.61 -14.47 17.45
N LEU A 128 0.05 -13.33 17.61
CA LEU A 128 1.51 -13.24 17.72
C LEU A 128 2.03 -13.88 19.02
N ARG A 129 1.31 -13.71 20.13
CA ARG A 129 1.62 -14.40 21.39
C ARG A 129 1.45 -15.92 21.28
N ALA A 130 0.44 -16.38 20.54
CA ALA A 130 0.25 -17.81 20.26
C ALA A 130 1.38 -18.40 19.39
N MET A 131 2.10 -17.56 18.64
CA MET A 131 3.35 -17.93 17.94
C MET A 131 4.59 -17.85 18.85
N HIS A 132 4.42 -17.72 20.17
CA HIS A 132 5.49 -17.56 21.16
C HIS A 132 6.35 -16.30 20.97
N LEU A 133 5.81 -15.25 20.35
CA LEU A 133 6.49 -13.96 20.25
C LEU A 133 6.19 -13.08 21.46
N ILE A 134 7.14 -12.23 21.83
CA ILE A 134 6.97 -11.23 22.88
C ILE A 134 6.35 -9.99 22.23
N VAL A 135 5.16 -9.62 22.69
CA VAL A 135 4.40 -8.45 22.20
C VAL A 135 4.26 -7.44 23.33
N THR A 136 4.83 -6.25 23.14
CA THR A 136 4.85 -5.15 24.13
C THR A 136 4.31 -3.86 23.53
N GLU A 137 3.42 -3.19 24.25
CA GLU A 137 2.98 -1.83 23.89
C GLU A 137 4.08 -0.81 24.20
N GLN A 138 4.29 0.15 23.29
CA GLN A 138 5.23 1.25 23.48
C GLN A 138 4.78 2.50 22.70
N GLN A 139 5.30 3.67 23.10
CA GLN A 139 5.25 4.89 22.29
C GLN A 139 6.54 4.97 21.46
N ASP A 140 6.43 4.81 20.14
CA ASP A 140 7.58 4.87 19.24
C ASP A 140 7.17 5.43 17.88
N ALA A 141 8.13 5.96 17.12
CA ALA A 141 7.89 6.34 15.74
C ALA A 141 7.54 5.10 14.92
N PHE A 142 6.59 5.22 13.99
CA PHE A 142 6.12 4.10 13.18
C PHE A 142 6.35 4.34 11.68
N GLU A 143 7.24 3.58 11.07
CA GLU A 143 7.59 3.68 9.65
C GLU A 143 7.33 2.36 8.93
N PRO A 144 6.07 1.98 8.71
CA PRO A 144 5.76 0.73 8.05
C PRO A 144 6.20 0.76 6.59
N GLU A 145 6.53 -0.43 6.09
CA GLU A 145 6.95 -0.65 4.71
C GLU A 145 5.88 -0.15 3.72
N GLY A 146 6.34 0.39 2.60
CA GLY A 146 5.45 0.68 1.48
C GLY A 146 4.93 -0.63 0.88
N GLY A 147 3.68 -0.66 0.43
CA GLY A 147 3.18 -1.80 -0.34
C GLY A 147 4.04 -2.05 -1.58
N ALA A 148 4.10 -3.30 -2.05
CA ALA A 148 4.93 -3.73 -3.18
C ALA A 148 4.71 -2.94 -4.49
N TYR A 149 3.58 -2.23 -4.60
CA TYR A 149 3.20 -1.43 -5.77
C TYR A 149 3.26 0.08 -5.53
N ALA A 150 3.71 0.54 -4.35
CA ALA A 150 3.84 1.96 -4.03
C ALA A 150 5.07 2.62 -4.70
N GLN A 151 6.00 1.83 -5.23
CA GLN A 151 7.15 2.30 -6.02
C GLN A 151 6.73 2.73 -7.43
N GLY A 152 5.94 3.80 -7.51
CA GLY A 152 5.55 4.43 -8.79
C GLY A 152 5.68 5.95 -8.82
N HIS A 153 5.99 6.62 -7.71
CA HIS A 153 5.87 8.08 -7.62
C HIS A 153 7.14 8.84 -7.20
N GLY A 154 8.29 8.17 -7.15
CA GLY A 154 9.58 8.75 -6.72
C GLY A 154 10.63 8.93 -7.81
N GLY A 155 10.29 8.73 -9.09
CA GLY A 155 11.20 8.87 -10.22
C GLY A 155 10.54 9.65 -11.35
N HIS A 156 11.28 10.56 -11.96
CA HIS A 156 10.85 11.39 -13.08
C HIS A 156 10.15 10.59 -14.20
N GLY A 157 8.99 11.12 -14.61
CA GLY A 157 8.27 11.00 -15.88
C GLY A 157 8.54 9.85 -16.84
N HIS A 158 7.47 9.11 -17.16
CA HIS A 158 7.02 8.94 -18.54
C HIS A 158 5.50 8.75 -18.53
N ASP A 159 4.77 9.81 -18.89
CA ASP A 159 3.36 9.74 -19.22
C ASP A 159 3.27 9.06 -20.60
N HIS A 160 3.13 7.73 -20.62
CA HIS A 160 2.75 7.01 -21.83
C HIS A 160 1.22 6.94 -21.87
N GLY A 161 0.61 8.11 -22.13
CA GLY A 161 -0.73 8.19 -22.68
C GLY A 161 -0.73 7.56 -24.07
N HIS A 162 -0.87 6.24 -24.14
CA HIS A 162 -1.25 5.56 -25.37
C HIS A 162 -2.76 5.75 -25.57
N SER A 163 -3.14 6.94 -26.02
CA SER A 163 -4.41 7.16 -26.71
C SER A 163 -4.32 6.44 -28.06
N HIS A 164 -4.75 5.18 -28.09
CA HIS A 164 -5.10 4.52 -29.34
C HIS A 164 -6.49 5.02 -29.77
N ASP A 165 -6.51 6.22 -30.38
CA ASP A 165 -7.59 6.62 -31.27
C ASP A 165 -7.48 5.74 -32.52
N HIS A 166 -8.27 4.67 -32.57
CA HIS A 166 -8.56 3.96 -33.81
C HIS A 166 -9.77 4.61 -34.46
N ASP A 167 -9.49 5.67 -35.23
CA ASP A 167 -10.38 6.12 -36.29
C ASP A 167 -10.27 5.11 -37.45
N HIS A 168 -11.26 4.23 -37.54
CA HIS A 168 -11.50 3.40 -38.72
C HIS A 168 -12.93 3.64 -39.19
N GLY A 169 -13.10 4.73 -39.93
CA GLY A 169 -14.18 4.84 -40.91
C GLY A 169 -13.96 3.79 -42.01
N HIS A 170 -14.85 2.82 -42.08
CA HIS A 170 -15.27 2.21 -43.34
C HIS A 170 -16.73 1.78 -43.20
N ASP A 171 -17.58 2.43 -43.99
CA ASP A 171 -18.82 1.87 -44.48
C ASP A 171 -18.57 0.45 -45.00
N ASP A 172 -19.36 -0.53 -44.57
CA ASP A 172 -20.04 -1.42 -45.50
C ASP A 172 -21.10 -2.27 -44.78
N HIS A 173 -22.21 -2.39 -45.48
CA HIS A 173 -23.40 -3.15 -45.14
C HIS A 173 -23.08 -4.60 -44.75
N HIS A 174 -23.80 -5.16 -43.78
CA HIS A 174 -24.61 -6.39 -43.93
C HIS A 174 -25.43 -6.62 -42.66
N GLY A 175 -26.74 -6.41 -42.77
CA GLY A 175 -27.69 -6.79 -41.75
C GLY A 175 -27.92 -8.29 -41.75
N HIS A 176 -27.78 -8.92 -40.59
CA HIS A 176 -28.47 -10.16 -40.29
C HIS A 176 -29.14 -10.04 -38.92
N ASP A 177 -30.45 -9.83 -39.02
CA ASP A 177 -31.44 -9.95 -37.95
C ASP A 177 -31.53 -11.42 -37.52
N HIS A 178 -31.29 -11.69 -36.24
CA HIS A 178 -31.83 -12.86 -35.56
C HIS A 178 -32.27 -12.45 -34.15
N GLY A 179 -33.46 -11.86 -34.10
CA GLY A 179 -34.24 -11.79 -32.88
C GLY A 179 -34.58 -13.19 -32.35
N HIS A 180 -34.06 -13.52 -31.17
CA HIS A 180 -34.66 -14.51 -30.28
C HIS A 180 -34.95 -13.85 -28.93
N ALA A 181 -36.20 -13.42 -28.81
CA ALA A 181 -36.81 -13.02 -27.55
C ALA A 181 -37.05 -14.27 -26.69
N HIS A 182 -36.49 -14.29 -25.48
CA HIS A 182 -36.96 -15.15 -24.41
C HIS A 182 -37.48 -14.27 -23.28
N THR A 183 -38.80 -14.20 -23.21
CA THR A 183 -39.56 -13.64 -22.10
C THR A 183 -39.56 -14.65 -20.94
N HIS A 184 -39.10 -14.21 -19.77
CA HIS A 184 -39.28 -14.93 -18.52
C HIS A 184 -40.56 -14.45 -17.82
N ALA A 185 -41.41 -15.39 -17.43
CA ALA A 185 -42.47 -15.19 -16.45
C ALA A 185 -42.24 -16.16 -15.26
N PRO A 186 -42.57 -15.75 -14.01
CA PRO A 186 -42.27 -16.55 -12.82
C PRO A 186 -43.42 -17.49 -12.47
N GLY A 187 -43.09 -18.74 -12.10
CA GLY A 187 -44.08 -19.72 -11.66
C GLY A 187 -43.46 -21.03 -11.16
N GLN A 188 -43.32 -21.10 -9.83
CA GLN A 188 -43.42 -22.25 -8.91
C GLN A 188 -43.12 -23.72 -9.33
N GLU A 189 -42.32 -24.33 -8.42
CA GLU A 189 -42.37 -25.70 -7.88
C GLU A 189 -41.56 -26.87 -8.50
N SER A 190 -40.67 -27.39 -7.63
CA SER A 190 -40.15 -28.74 -7.40
C SER A 190 -39.91 -29.70 -8.56
N HIS A 191 -38.70 -30.27 -8.64
CA HIS A 191 -38.49 -31.73 -8.66
C HIS A 191 -37.03 -32.09 -8.32
N SER A 192 -36.89 -32.97 -7.34
CA SER A 192 -35.68 -33.71 -6.99
C SER A 192 -35.32 -34.74 -8.05
N HIS A 193 -34.05 -34.86 -8.45
CA HIS A 193 -33.47 -36.13 -8.88
C HIS A 193 -31.98 -36.23 -8.53
N ALA A 194 -31.65 -37.38 -7.97
CA ALA A 194 -30.33 -37.80 -7.55
C ALA A 194 -29.49 -38.28 -8.75
N GLY A 195 -28.17 -38.12 -8.62
CA GLY A 195 -27.14 -38.94 -9.25
C GLY A 195 -26.85 -38.65 -10.72
N HIS A 196 -25.64 -38.19 -11.02
CA HIS A 196 -24.75 -38.86 -11.97
C HIS A 196 -23.34 -38.26 -11.89
N ALA A 197 -22.37 -39.12 -11.64
CA ALA A 197 -20.94 -38.85 -11.78
C ALA A 197 -20.56 -38.86 -13.27
N HIS A 198 -19.71 -37.92 -13.68
CA HIS A 198 -18.88 -37.94 -14.88
C HIS A 198 -17.63 -37.11 -14.53
N ASP A 199 -16.53 -37.77 -14.20
CA ASP A 199 -15.44 -38.18 -15.10
C ASP A 199 -14.53 -37.02 -15.50
N ASP A 200 -13.30 -37.12 -15.00
CA ASP A 200 -12.13 -36.32 -15.32
C ASP A 200 -11.90 -36.23 -16.84
N HIS A 201 -11.71 -35.01 -17.33
CA HIS A 201 -11.07 -34.78 -18.62
C HIS A 201 -9.84 -33.89 -18.43
N ASP A 202 -8.71 -34.58 -18.25
CA ASP A 202 -7.37 -34.08 -18.55
C ASP A 202 -7.30 -33.65 -20.03
N HIS A 203 -6.89 -32.41 -20.27
CA HIS A 203 -6.45 -31.97 -21.59
C HIS A 203 -4.95 -31.71 -21.56
N ASP A 204 -4.20 -32.76 -21.90
CA ASP A 204 -2.80 -32.69 -22.31
C ASP A 204 -2.71 -32.07 -23.71
N HIS A 205 -1.98 -30.96 -23.82
CA HIS A 205 -1.62 -30.34 -25.10
C HIS A 205 -0.10 -30.33 -25.25
N GLY A 206 0.44 -31.49 -25.62
CA GLY A 206 1.80 -31.61 -26.16
C GLY A 206 1.91 -30.98 -27.55
N HIS A 207 2.55 -29.81 -27.65
CA HIS A 207 3.02 -29.27 -28.92
C HIS A 207 4.52 -29.55 -29.09
N ALA A 208 4.83 -30.52 -29.94
CA ALA A 208 6.18 -30.78 -30.43
C ALA A 208 6.56 -29.74 -31.50
N HIS A 209 7.58 -28.93 -31.22
CA HIS A 209 8.25 -28.11 -32.23
C HIS A 209 9.47 -28.84 -32.77
N HIS A 210 9.40 -29.18 -34.06
CA HIS A 210 10.45 -29.82 -34.82
C HIS A 210 11.24 -28.76 -35.60
N HIS A 211 12.50 -28.51 -35.23
CA HIS A 211 13.44 -27.76 -36.08
C HIS A 211 14.55 -28.72 -36.53
N LYS A 212 14.60 -28.97 -37.84
CA LYS A 212 15.73 -29.61 -38.52
C LYS A 212 16.78 -28.54 -38.85
N HIS A 213 18.03 -28.94 -38.62
CA HIS A 213 19.34 -28.43 -39.06
C HIS A 213 19.38 -27.21 -39.97
#